data_AF-A0A1E7GDV7-F1
#
_entry.id   AF-A0A1E7GDV7-F1
#
_cell.length_a   1.000
_cell.length_b   1.000
_cell.length_c   1.000
_cell.angle_alpha   90.00
_cell.angle_beta   90.00
_cell.angle_gamma   90.00
#
_symmetry.space_group_name_H-M   'P 1'
#
loop_
_entity.id
_entity.type
_entity.pdbx_description
1 polymer ?
#
loop_
_entity_poly.entity_id
_entity_poly.type
_entity_poly.pdbx_seq_one_letter_code
_entity_poly.pdbx_strand_id
1 'polypeptide(L)'
;MFPDSRSLTLSDLSLLIQILSFLLFLYAVYIKRKSMAKHGKIAGVAFYLALPSILYMLYSRGRGLTLPYYNSLLGLHMLLGILTIFTGILFVTNRWKWKVKKYMDLEIILWTGTFFLGITIYMVLFGLISP
;
A
#
# COMPACT_ATOMS: atom_id res chain seq x y z
N MET A 1 25.25 14.52 20.60
CA MET A 1 25.60 13.71 19.43
C MET A 1 24.34 13.62 18.58
N PHE A 2 24.25 14.35 17.48
CA PHE A 2 23.14 14.19 16.54
C PHE A 2 23.26 12.78 15.95
N PRO A 3 22.20 11.98 15.87
CA PRO A 3 22.28 10.68 15.25
C PRO A 3 22.73 10.87 13.80
N ASP A 4 23.79 10.16 13.40
CA ASP A 4 24.27 10.15 12.02
C ASP A 4 23.09 9.93 11.07
N SER A 5 22.87 10.87 10.15
CA SER A 5 21.75 10.79 9.22
C SER A 5 21.95 9.59 8.31
N ARG A 6 21.19 8.52 8.56
CA ARG A 6 21.10 7.38 7.64
C ARG A 6 20.80 7.88 6.22
N SER A 7 21.59 7.44 5.25
CA SER A 7 21.35 7.72 3.83
C SER A 7 20.00 7.17 3.38
N LEU A 8 19.30 7.90 2.50
CA LEU A 8 18.06 7.46 1.88
C LEU A 8 18.25 6.13 1.14
N THR A 9 17.53 5.10 1.56
CA THR A 9 17.55 3.76 0.94
C THR A 9 16.39 3.58 -0.03
N LEU A 10 16.45 2.54 -0.88
CA LEU A 10 15.31 2.16 -1.72
C LEU A 10 14.08 1.73 -0.91
N SER A 11 14.26 1.20 0.29
CA SER A 11 13.15 0.89 1.21
C SER A 11 12.47 2.16 1.71
N ASP A 12 13.24 3.22 1.96
CA ASP A 12 12.70 4.52 2.37
C ASP A 12 11.91 5.18 1.22
N LEU A 13 12.44 5.10 0.00
CA LEU A 13 11.73 5.56 -1.20
C LEU A 13 10.46 4.74 -1.46
N SER A 14 10.52 3.42 -1.29
CA SER A 14 9.36 2.53 -1.41
C SER A 14 8.27 2.89 -0.40
N LEU A 15 8.63 3.16 0.86
CA LEU A 15 7.69 3.62 1.89
C LEU A 15 7.10 4.99 1.55
N LEU A 16 7.92 5.95 1.09
CA LEU A 16 7.44 7.27 0.68
C LEU A 16 6.39 7.17 -0.43
N ILE A 17 6.64 6.34 -1.45
CA ILE A 17 5.69 6.09 -2.54
C ILE A 17 4.38 5.49 -1.99
N GLN A 18 4.45 4.56 -1.04
CA GLN A 18 3.26 4.00 -0.39
C GLN A 18 2.47 5.08 0.37
N ILE A 19 3.15 5.94 1.13
CA ILE A 19 2.53 7.05 1.86
C ILE A 19 1.82 7.99 0.89
N LEU A 20 2.50 8.43 -0.17
CA LEU A 20 1.92 9.33 -1.17
C LEU A 20 0.72 8.70 -1.90
N SER A 21 0.83 7.43 -2.28
CA SER A 21 -0.27 6.67 -2.88
C SER A 21 -1.45 6.58 -1.91
N PHE A 22 -1.21 6.27 -0.63
CA PHE A 22 -2.26 6.17 0.37
C PHE A 22 -2.95 7.51 0.64
N LEU A 23 -2.20 8.62 0.70
CA LEU A 23 -2.76 9.96 0.82
C LEU A 23 -3.64 10.33 -0.38
N LEU A 24 -3.20 10.01 -1.60
CA LEU A 24 -4.02 10.19 -2.80
C LEU A 24 -5.27 9.31 -2.79
N PHE A 25 -5.17 8.09 -2.28
CA PHE A 25 -6.30 7.20 -2.09
C PHE A 25 -7.33 7.78 -1.10
N LEU A 26 -6.89 8.25 0.07
CA LEU A 26 -7.76 8.93 1.04
C LEU A 26 -8.41 10.18 0.44
N TYR A 27 -7.66 10.95 -0.35
CA TYR A 27 -8.21 12.09 -1.07
C TYR A 27 -9.28 11.66 -2.09
N ALA A 28 -9.06 10.56 -2.81
CA ALA A 28 -10.07 9.98 -3.70
C ALA A 28 -11.34 9.63 -2.93
N VAL A 29 -11.22 9.00 -1.76
CA VAL A 29 -12.35 8.65 -0.88
C VAL A 29 -13.11 9.90 -0.43
N TYR A 30 -12.41 10.97 -0.07
CA TYR A 30 -13.05 12.25 0.28
C TYR A 30 -13.84 12.84 -0.90
N ILE A 31 -13.23 12.87 -2.10
CA ILE A 31 -13.85 13.42 -3.32
C ILE A 31 -15.04 12.58 -3.82
N LYS A 32 -15.15 11.31 -3.42
CA LYS A 32 -16.31 10.43 -3.72
C LYS A 32 -17.65 11.13 -3.47
N ARG A 33 -17.75 11.90 -2.38
CA ARG A 33 -18.97 12.63 -1.99
C ARG A 33 -19.39 13.70 -3.00
N LYS A 34 -18.44 14.20 -3.80
CA LYS A 34 -18.65 15.29 -4.76
C LYS A 34 -18.75 14.79 -6.21
N SER A 35 -17.98 13.76 -6.57
CA SER A 35 -18.00 13.21 -7.93
C SER A 35 -17.42 11.81 -8.00
N MET A 36 -18.26 10.84 -8.41
CA MET A 36 -17.84 9.46 -8.65
C MET A 36 -16.86 9.32 -9.82
N ALA A 37 -16.95 10.19 -10.82
CA ALA A 37 -16.02 10.21 -11.94
C ALA A 37 -14.62 10.67 -11.50
N LYS A 38 -14.53 11.78 -10.73
CA LYS A 38 -13.26 12.26 -10.19
C LYS A 38 -12.65 11.27 -9.20
N HIS A 39 -13.48 10.68 -8.33
CA HIS A 39 -13.04 9.62 -7.42
C HIS A 39 -12.34 8.49 -8.17
N GLY A 40 -12.98 7.93 -9.22
CA GLY A 40 -12.37 6.85 -10.00
C GLY A 40 -11.06 7.24 -10.66
N LYS A 41 -10.95 8.47 -11.19
CA LYS A 41 -9.71 8.96 -11.80
C LYS A 41 -8.57 9.07 -10.77
N ILE A 42 -8.84 9.69 -9.61
CA ILE A 42 -7.83 9.89 -8.56
C ILE A 42 -7.44 8.55 -7.92
N ALA A 43 -8.40 7.66 -7.66
CA ALA A 43 -8.13 6.31 -7.17
C ALA A 43 -7.25 5.51 -8.15
N GLY A 44 -7.49 5.65 -9.45
CA GLY A 44 -6.62 5.07 -10.48
C GLY A 44 -5.19 5.63 -10.41
N VAL A 45 -5.02 6.94 -10.25
CA VAL A 45 -3.69 7.55 -10.07
C VAL A 45 -3.00 7.02 -8.82
N ALA A 46 -3.72 6.92 -7.69
CA ALA A 46 -3.18 6.35 -6.46
C ALA A 46 -2.70 4.90 -6.68
N PHE A 47 -3.51 4.08 -7.35
CA PHE A 47 -3.17 2.70 -7.70
C PHE A 47 -1.90 2.62 -8.54
N TYR A 48 -1.81 3.37 -9.64
CA TYR A 48 -0.63 3.37 -10.51
C TYR A 48 0.61 3.91 -9.80
N LEU A 49 0.46 4.90 -8.91
CA LEU A 49 1.56 5.42 -8.11
C LEU A 49 2.14 4.36 -7.15
N ALA A 50 1.33 3.41 -6.66
CA ALA A 50 1.80 2.34 -5.79
C ALA A 50 2.64 1.27 -6.52
N LEU A 51 2.49 1.13 -7.84
CA LEU A 51 3.09 0.02 -8.61
C LEU A 51 4.62 -0.08 -8.48
N PRO A 52 5.42 0.99 -8.56
CA PRO A 52 6.87 0.90 -8.38
C PRO A 52 7.25 0.35 -7.01
N SER A 53 6.49 0.70 -5.97
CA SER A 53 6.72 0.20 -4.62
C SER A 53 6.38 -1.30 -4.50
N ILE A 54 5.27 -1.72 -5.12
CA ILE A 54 4.89 -3.14 -5.21
C ILE A 54 5.97 -3.96 -5.93
N LEU A 55 6.45 -3.49 -7.09
CA LEU A 55 7.51 -4.16 -7.85
C LEU A 55 8.80 -4.26 -7.05
N TYR A 56 9.18 -3.19 -6.35
CA TYR A 56 10.34 -3.21 -5.46
C TYR A 56 10.19 -4.21 -4.31
N MET A 57 9.02 -4.30 -3.66
CA MET A 57 8.77 -5.27 -2.60
C MET A 57 8.84 -6.72 -3.12
N LEU A 58 8.28 -6.99 -4.29
CA LEU A 58 8.37 -8.30 -4.95
C LEU A 58 9.82 -8.66 -5.30
N TYR A 59 10.57 -7.70 -5.86
CA TYR A 59 12.00 -7.87 -6.16
C TYR A 59 12.80 -8.18 -4.88
N SER A 60 12.61 -7.37 -3.84
CA SER A 60 13.30 -7.52 -2.54
C SER A 60 13.02 -8.90 -1.94
N ARG A 61 11.77 -9.37 -2.01
CA ARG A 61 11.40 -10.72 -1.56
C ARG A 61 12.09 -11.80 -2.38
N GLY A 62 12.12 -11.66 -3.71
CA GLY A 62 12.82 -12.59 -4.61
C GLY A 62 14.34 -12.64 -4.38
N ARG A 63 14.93 -11.58 -3.83
CA ARG A 63 16.34 -11.52 -3.41
C ARG A 63 16.60 -12.08 -2.01
N GLY A 64 15.60 -12.69 -1.38
CA GLY A 64 15.76 -13.37 -0.10
C GLY A 64 15.51 -12.49 1.12
N LEU A 65 14.89 -11.32 0.97
CA LEU A 65 14.45 -10.54 2.12
C LEU A 65 13.43 -11.37 2.92
N THR A 66 13.90 -11.87 4.05
CA THR A 66 13.18 -12.68 5.02
C THR A 66 13.26 -11.93 6.33
N LEU A 67 12.11 -11.70 6.97
CA LEU A 67 12.08 -11.17 8.32
C LEU A 67 12.55 -12.29 9.27
N PRO A 68 13.67 -12.14 9.99
CA PRO A 68 14.00 -13.06 11.06
C PRO A 68 12.86 -12.98 12.10
N TYR A 69 12.29 -14.12 12.50
CA TYR A 69 11.20 -14.27 13.48
C TYR A 69 9.76 -13.88 13.12
N TYR A 70 9.47 -13.16 12.02
CA TYR A 70 8.10 -12.60 11.77
C TYR A 70 7.43 -13.08 10.48
N ASN A 71 7.52 -14.39 10.21
CA ASN A 71 6.90 -15.01 9.02
C ASN A 71 5.38 -14.81 8.94
N SER A 72 4.68 -14.74 10.08
CA SER A 72 3.23 -14.52 10.12
C SER A 72 2.84 -13.09 9.72
N LEU A 73 3.56 -12.08 10.22
CA LEU A 73 3.31 -10.67 9.90
C LEU A 73 3.56 -10.38 8.42
N LEU A 74 4.70 -10.85 7.91
CA LEU A 74 5.03 -10.75 6.48
C LEU A 74 4.03 -11.54 5.62
N GLY A 75 3.67 -12.75 6.04
CA GLY A 75 2.66 -13.57 5.35
C GLY A 75 1.30 -12.89 5.27
N LEU A 76 0.84 -12.29 6.38
CA LEU A 76 -0.41 -11.54 6.42
C LEU A 76 -0.35 -10.30 5.51
N HIS A 77 0.75 -9.57 5.51
CA HIS A 77 0.93 -8.44 4.59
C HIS A 77 0.89 -8.91 3.14
N MET A 78 1.60 -9.98 2.80
CA MET A 78 1.59 -10.50 1.44
C MET A 78 0.18 -10.91 1.01
N LEU A 79 -0.56 -11.61 1.88
CA LEU A 79 -1.94 -11.99 1.62
C LEU A 79 -2.84 -10.77 1.39
N LEU A 80 -2.84 -9.81 2.31
CA LEU A 80 -3.62 -8.57 2.19
C LEU A 80 -3.20 -7.75 0.96
N GLY A 81 -1.90 -7.70 0.66
CA GLY A 81 -1.36 -7.03 -0.52
C GLY A 81 -1.85 -7.65 -1.82
N ILE A 82 -1.84 -8.98 -1.94
CA ILE A 82 -2.37 -9.69 -3.11
C ILE A 82 -3.86 -9.38 -3.28
N LEU A 83 -4.65 -9.46 -2.20
CA LEU A 83 -6.08 -9.13 -2.25
C LEU A 83 -6.31 -7.68 -2.68
N THR A 84 -5.55 -6.73 -2.10
CA THR A 84 -5.64 -5.30 -2.40
C THR A 84 -5.31 -5.00 -3.86
N ILE A 85 -4.24 -5.61 -4.39
CA ILE A 85 -3.84 -5.45 -5.80
C ILE A 85 -4.92 -6.02 -6.71
N PHE A 86 -5.41 -7.23 -6.42
CA PHE A 86 -6.43 -7.88 -7.24
C PHE A 86 -7.72 -7.05 -7.29
N THR A 87 -8.23 -6.60 -6.13
CA THR A 87 -9.42 -5.75 -6.10
C THR A 87 -9.17 -4.39 -6.75
N GLY A 88 -7.99 -3.79 -6.55
CA GLY A 88 -7.60 -2.53 -7.18
C GLY A 88 -7.57 -2.61 -8.71
N ILE A 89 -7.04 -3.71 -9.27
CA ILE A 89 -7.09 -3.97 -10.72
C ILE A 89 -8.54 -4.05 -11.17
N LEU A 90 -9.40 -4.82 -10.49
CA LEU A 90 -10.81 -4.92 -10.84
C LEU A 90 -11.52 -3.56 -10.78
N PHE A 91 -11.18 -2.72 -9.82
CA PHE A 91 -11.77 -1.40 -9.66
C PHE A 91 -11.32 -0.40 -10.74
N VAL A 92 -10.03 -0.39 -11.08
CA VAL A 92 -9.46 0.52 -12.08
C VAL A 92 -9.80 0.09 -13.50
N THR A 93 -9.85 -1.21 -13.78
CA THR A 93 -10.12 -1.74 -15.14
C THR A 93 -11.60 -1.81 -15.47
N ASN A 94 -12.49 -1.99 -14.48
CA ASN A 94 -13.92 -2.19 -14.77
C ASN A 94 -14.72 -0.88 -14.84
N ARG A 95 -15.65 -0.81 -15.80
CA ARG A 95 -16.64 0.28 -15.90
C ARG A 95 -17.85 -0.05 -15.02
N TRP A 96 -17.88 0.59 -13.84
CA TRP A 96 -19.04 0.80 -12.95
C TRP A 96 -19.58 -0.39 -12.13
N LYS A 97 -19.54 -1.65 -12.59
CA LYS A 97 -20.15 -2.78 -11.84
C LYS A 97 -19.51 -3.04 -10.45
N TRP A 98 -18.22 -2.72 -10.28
CA TRP A 98 -17.52 -2.84 -8.99
C TRP A 98 -17.51 -1.54 -8.16
N LYS A 99 -18.16 -0.46 -8.63
CA LYS A 99 -18.23 0.82 -7.90
C LYS A 99 -19.39 0.89 -6.91
N VAL A 100 -19.92 -0.26 -6.50
CA VAL A 100 -20.97 -0.38 -5.48
C VAL A 100 -20.37 -0.16 -4.10
N LYS A 101 -21.10 0.51 -3.20
CA LYS A 101 -20.63 0.89 -1.85
C LYS A 101 -19.89 -0.23 -1.13
N LYS A 102 -20.44 -1.45 -1.10
CA LYS A 102 -19.83 -2.62 -0.43
C LYS A 102 -18.40 -2.90 -0.91
N TYR A 103 -18.16 -2.88 -2.22
CA TYR A 103 -16.85 -3.17 -2.79
C TYR A 103 -15.87 -2.01 -2.55
N MET A 104 -16.35 -0.78 -2.61
CA MET A 104 -15.54 0.39 -2.28
C MET A 104 -15.11 0.39 -0.81
N ASP A 105 -16.02 0.07 0.10
CA ASP A 105 -15.72 0.00 1.53
C ASP A 105 -14.71 -1.13 1.81
N LEU A 106 -14.87 -2.28 1.14
CA LEU A 106 -13.90 -3.37 1.19
C LEU A 106 -12.51 -2.95 0.69
N GLU A 107 -12.42 -2.24 -0.44
CA GLU A 107 -11.14 -1.72 -0.92
C GLU A 107 -10.52 -0.76 0.08
N ILE A 108 -11.29 0.15 0.67
CA ILE A 108 -10.78 1.07 1.68
C ILE A 108 -10.16 0.30 2.86
N ILE A 109 -10.85 -0.74 3.33
CA ILE A 109 -10.34 -1.60 4.43
C ILE A 109 -9.07 -2.33 4.00
N LEU A 110 -9.04 -2.92 2.80
CA LEU A 110 -7.88 -3.65 2.28
C LEU A 110 -6.65 -2.74 2.10
N TRP A 111 -6.82 -1.57 1.46
CA TRP A 111 -5.76 -0.58 1.28
C TRP A 111 -5.23 -0.08 2.62
N THR A 112 -6.13 0.26 3.54
CA THR A 112 -5.76 0.77 4.87
C THR A 112 -5.03 -0.28 5.69
N GLY A 113 -5.56 -1.51 5.75
CA GLY A 113 -4.95 -2.61 6.47
C GLY A 113 -3.57 -2.99 5.92
N THR A 114 -3.45 -3.11 4.60
CA THR A 114 -2.18 -3.41 3.94
C THR A 114 -1.14 -2.32 4.20
N PHE A 115 -1.53 -1.05 4.10
CA PHE A 115 -0.65 0.09 4.31
C PHE A 115 -0.09 0.13 5.75
N PHE A 116 -0.96 0.02 6.77
CA PHE A 116 -0.50 0.02 8.16
C PHE A 116 0.37 -1.19 8.50
N LEU A 117 0.07 -2.34 7.91
CA LEU A 117 0.90 -3.53 8.06
C LEU A 117 2.27 -3.34 7.40
N GLY A 118 2.32 -2.67 6.24
CA GLY A 118 3.56 -2.27 5.57
C GLY A 118 4.43 -1.32 6.39
N ILE A 119 3.81 -0.31 7.01
CA ILE A 119 4.50 0.57 7.96
C ILE A 119 5.07 -0.25 9.12
N THR A 120 4.28 -1.15 9.69
CA THR A 120 4.71 -1.99 10.82
C THR A 120 5.92 -2.84 10.44
N ILE A 121 5.88 -3.49 9.27
CA ILE A 121 7.01 -4.27 8.75
C ILE A 121 8.26 -3.41 8.56
N TYR A 122 8.11 -2.22 7.97
CA TYR A 122 9.22 -1.29 7.81
C TYR A 122 9.85 -0.92 9.16
N MET A 123 9.01 -0.59 10.16
CA MET A 123 9.49 -0.25 11.50
C MET A 123 10.23 -1.42 12.16
N VAL A 124 9.73 -2.65 12.04
CA VAL A 124 10.40 -3.85 12.56
C VAL A 124 11.73 -4.11 11.83
N LEU A 125 11.74 -4.04 10.50
CA LEU A 125 12.95 -4.29 9.69
C LEU A 125 14.12 -3.37 10.04
N PHE A 126 13.80 -2.14 10.46
CA PHE A 126 14.80 -1.14 10.81
C PHE A 126 14.95 -0.91 12.32
N GLY A 127 14.40 -1.81 13.15
CA GLY A 127 14.60 -1.80 14.60
C GLY A 127 13.95 -0.62 15.33
N LEU A 128 12.93 -0.01 14.74
CA LEU A 128 12.20 1.13 15.33
C LEU A 128 11.16 0.69 16.36
N ILE A 129 10.65 -0.53 16.22
CA ILE A 129 9.73 -1.16 17.18
C ILE A 129 10.09 -2.61 17.40
N SER A 130 9.81 -3.11 18.60
CA SER A 130 9.79 -4.53 18.89
C SER A 130 8.43 -5.14 18.50
N PRO A 131 8.40 -6.42 18.16
CA PRO A 131 7.21 -7.13 17.69
C PRO A 131 6.32 -7.65 18.82
#